data_AF-C7N8N2-F1
#
_entry.id   AF-C7N8N2-F1
#
_cell.length_a   1.000
_cell.length_b   1.000
_cell.length_c   1.000
_cell.angle_alpha   90.00
_cell.angle_beta   90.00
_cell.angle_gamma   90.00
#
_symmetry.space_group_name_H-M   'P 1'
#
loop_
_entity.id
_entity.type
_entity.pdbx_description
1 polymer ?
#
loop_
_entity_poly.entity_id
_entity_poly.type
_entity_poly.pdbx_seq_one_letter_code
_entity_poly.pdbx_strand_id
1 'polypeptide(L)'
;MKKLIILILLGCSMTSFALFDKIKKEIKWKEEEQPRFKPVKVMIDGEEKMRKVIPGRYEIKLFEITYPTDLFGKNRFYNEFNTFLKNIKAGKKYSLLLENRFYQEMQDIKVDQLSEEEKILELPASSLDDYYKQQIVAMSGGANLKEYIGTDQEYLNRQIFVLYELLNKLDFNPSNVYSELDKEFLIEELRNLRKEVVENFEKSNVEFFIKESYENSGLNKFKDDSVYKFDKDIVLSDKIEDQAVLPELQRNIYLTGFPDEIIEKLAKNQLKLKKTPLLLENNEYRGYTYNEDNVVVFIGGENPKYYYKDYKINVVKKHIAVLDLLKTSSNYYVSDFF
;
A
#
# COMPACT_ATOMS: atom_id res chain seq x y z
N MET A 1 -36.55 18.47 62.50
CA MET A 1 -35.14 18.11 62.19
C MET A 1 -34.93 16.63 61.87
N LYS A 2 -35.47 15.65 62.62
CA LYS A 2 -35.28 14.20 62.33
C LYS A 2 -35.77 13.71 60.95
N LYS A 3 -36.84 14.29 60.39
CA LYS A 3 -37.37 13.92 59.05
C LYS A 3 -36.52 14.44 57.87
N LEU A 4 -35.76 15.52 58.06
CA LEU A 4 -34.92 16.12 57.01
C LEU A 4 -33.61 15.34 56.83
N ILE A 5 -33.05 14.83 57.94
CA ILE A 5 -31.82 14.04 57.95
C ILE A 5 -32.01 12.67 57.26
N ILE A 6 -33.18 12.04 57.43
CA ILE A 6 -33.51 10.77 56.78
C ILE A 6 -33.65 10.94 55.26
N LEU A 7 -34.19 12.07 54.79
CA LEU A 7 -34.33 12.38 53.36
C LEU A 7 -32.97 12.67 52.70
N ILE A 8 -32.04 13.32 53.42
CA ILE A 8 -30.67 13.54 52.95
C ILE A 8 -29.88 12.21 52.91
N LEU A 9 -30.05 11.34 53.91
CA LEU A 9 -29.43 10.00 53.93
C LEU A 9 -29.96 9.07 52.83
N LEU A 10 -31.26 9.16 52.48
CA LEU A 10 -31.85 8.45 51.34
C LEU A 10 -31.45 9.05 49.98
N GLY A 11 -31.21 10.37 49.91
CA GLY A 11 -30.67 11.03 48.72
C GLY A 11 -29.22 10.66 48.45
N CYS A 12 -28.38 10.58 49.49
CA CYS A 12 -26.98 10.15 49.39
C CYS A 12 -26.84 8.65 49.04
N SER A 13 -27.79 7.80 49.42
CA SER A 13 -27.77 6.39 49.01
C SER A 13 -28.14 6.22 47.54
N MET A 14 -29.15 6.94 47.02
CA MET A 14 -29.53 6.85 45.60
C MET A 14 -28.45 7.41 44.64
N THR A 15 -27.75 8.49 45.01
CA THR A 15 -26.62 8.97 44.21
C THR A 15 -25.44 8.00 44.24
N SER A 16 -25.20 7.33 45.37
CA SER A 16 -24.19 6.27 45.46
C SER A 16 -24.53 5.05 44.60
N PHE A 17 -25.80 4.62 44.54
CA PHE A 17 -26.24 3.53 43.67
C PHE A 17 -26.13 3.87 42.18
N ALA A 18 -26.50 5.08 41.77
CA ALA A 18 -26.32 5.52 40.38
C ALA A 18 -24.85 5.64 39.98
N LEU A 19 -23.98 6.09 40.90
CA LEU A 19 -22.53 6.12 40.69
C LEU A 19 -21.95 4.69 40.63
N PHE A 20 -22.41 3.79 41.50
CA PHE A 20 -22.02 2.38 41.51
C PHE A 20 -22.50 1.65 40.26
N ASP A 21 -23.70 1.91 39.75
CA ASP A 21 -24.18 1.32 38.49
C ASP A 21 -23.44 1.91 37.29
N LYS A 22 -23.09 3.20 37.30
CA LYS A 22 -22.23 3.80 36.25
C LYS A 22 -20.82 3.19 36.28
N ILE A 23 -20.23 3.07 37.46
CA ILE A 23 -18.93 2.41 37.68
C ILE A 23 -19.02 0.92 37.32
N LYS A 24 -20.10 0.21 37.66
CA LYS A 24 -20.28 -1.22 37.36
C LYS A 24 -20.57 -1.44 35.87
N LYS A 25 -21.19 -0.48 35.19
CA LYS A 25 -21.36 -0.48 33.72
C LYS A 25 -20.05 -0.15 33.02
N GLU A 26 -19.26 0.81 33.51
CA GLU A 26 -17.88 1.09 33.05
C GLU A 26 -16.90 -0.06 33.37
N ILE A 27 -17.08 -0.77 34.48
CA ILE A 27 -16.31 -1.96 34.87
C ILE A 27 -16.78 -3.18 34.07
N LYS A 28 -18.07 -3.35 33.79
CA LYS A 28 -18.58 -4.38 32.85
C LYS A 28 -18.09 -4.17 31.43
N TRP A 29 -17.87 -2.93 31.00
CA TRP A 29 -17.21 -2.64 29.72
C TRP A 29 -15.70 -2.98 29.75
N LYS A 30 -15.09 -3.03 30.95
CA LYS A 30 -13.73 -3.50 31.18
C LYS A 30 -13.63 -5.00 31.51
N GLU A 31 -14.75 -5.73 31.64
CA GLU A 31 -14.73 -7.19 31.58
C GLU A 31 -14.28 -7.55 30.16
N GLU A 32 -13.00 -7.88 30.05
CA GLU A 32 -12.23 -8.26 28.85
C GLU A 32 -13.08 -8.45 27.60
N GLU A 33 -13.27 -7.36 26.84
CA GLU A 33 -13.81 -7.46 25.47
C GLU A 33 -13.07 -8.60 24.78
N GLN A 34 -13.80 -9.63 24.33
CA GLN A 34 -13.17 -10.73 23.62
C GLN A 34 -12.48 -10.15 22.37
N PRO A 35 -11.23 -10.57 22.09
CA PRO A 35 -10.51 -10.08 20.93
C PRO A 35 -11.32 -10.28 19.65
N ARG A 36 -11.54 -9.19 18.91
CA ARG A 36 -12.32 -9.17 17.66
C ARG A 36 -11.61 -9.86 16.47
N PHE A 37 -10.48 -10.51 16.70
CA PHE A 37 -9.71 -11.21 15.67
C PHE A 37 -10.48 -12.38 15.07
N LYS A 38 -10.56 -12.40 13.74
CA LYS A 38 -11.06 -13.58 13.02
C LYS A 38 -10.03 -14.71 13.09
N PRO A 39 -10.45 -15.98 12.97
CA PRO A 39 -9.51 -17.08 12.79
C PRO A 39 -8.64 -16.84 11.55
N VAL A 40 -7.34 -17.05 11.69
CA VAL A 40 -6.33 -16.83 10.66
C VAL A 40 -6.06 -18.13 9.92
N LYS A 41 -5.96 -18.04 8.60
CA LYS A 41 -5.57 -19.15 7.74
C LYS A 41 -4.05 -19.32 7.80
N VAL A 42 -3.55 -20.45 8.31
CA VAL A 42 -2.11 -20.74 8.38
C VAL A 42 -1.79 -22.04 7.65
N MET A 43 -0.56 -22.16 7.15
CA MET A 43 -0.05 -23.40 6.58
C MET A 43 0.74 -24.16 7.63
N ILE A 44 0.33 -25.40 7.90
CA ILE A 44 0.99 -26.31 8.82
C ILE A 44 1.21 -27.62 8.07
N ASP A 45 2.47 -28.03 7.92
CA ASP A 45 2.86 -29.27 7.24
C ASP A 45 2.30 -29.40 5.81
N GLY A 46 2.13 -28.28 5.10
CA GLY A 46 1.59 -28.25 3.74
C GLY A 46 0.07 -28.23 3.65
N GLU A 47 -0.65 -28.21 4.78
CA GLU A 47 -2.10 -28.12 4.83
C GLU A 47 -2.58 -26.75 5.34
N GLU A 48 -3.64 -26.23 4.73
CA GLU A 48 -4.32 -25.01 5.16
C GLU A 48 -5.19 -25.30 6.38
N LYS A 49 -4.96 -24.59 7.48
CA LYS A 49 -5.72 -24.73 8.73
C LYS A 49 -6.15 -23.37 9.26
N MET A 50 -7.40 -23.27 9.72
CA MET A 50 -7.89 -22.08 10.42
C MET A 50 -7.49 -22.16 11.90
N ARG A 51 -6.82 -21.13 12.40
CA ARG A 51 -6.38 -21.05 13.81
C ARG A 51 -6.90 -19.76 14.45
N LYS A 52 -7.39 -19.86 15.67
CA LYS A 52 -7.67 -18.67 16.49
C LYS A 52 -6.36 -17.94 16.79
N VAL A 53 -6.39 -16.60 16.75
CA VAL A 53 -5.28 -15.79 17.23
C VAL A 53 -5.19 -15.96 18.75
N ILE A 54 -4.01 -16.32 19.24
CA ILE A 54 -3.75 -16.51 20.67
C ILE A 54 -2.95 -15.33 21.22
N PRO A 55 -2.99 -15.06 22.54
CA PRO A 55 -2.11 -14.07 23.15
C PRO A 55 -0.64 -14.34 22.81
N GLY A 56 0.11 -13.27 22.50
CA GLY A 56 1.49 -13.39 22.08
C GLY A 56 2.03 -12.18 21.33
N ARG A 57 3.23 -12.33 20.78
CA ARG A 57 3.89 -11.33 19.94
C ARG A 57 3.91 -11.80 18.49
N TYR A 58 3.44 -10.95 17.59
CA TYR A 58 3.39 -11.20 16.15
C TYR A 58 4.15 -10.09 15.43
N GLU A 59 5.06 -10.48 14.53
CA GLU A 59 5.75 -9.56 13.63
C GLU A 59 5.38 -9.91 12.20
N ILE A 60 4.49 -9.10 11.63
CA ILE A 60 4.00 -9.27 10.27
C ILE A 60 4.89 -8.44 9.35
N LYS A 61 5.45 -9.07 8.32
CA LYS A 61 6.36 -8.37 7.40
C LYS A 61 5.57 -7.70 6.29
N LEU A 62 5.80 -6.41 6.10
CA LEU A 62 5.37 -5.65 4.92
C LEU A 62 6.61 -5.37 4.07
N PHE A 63 6.70 -5.96 2.89
CA PHE A 63 7.87 -5.86 2.02
C PHE A 63 7.74 -4.67 1.08
N GLU A 64 8.62 -3.69 1.23
CA GLU A 64 8.72 -2.54 0.33
C GLU A 64 9.68 -2.88 -0.81
N ILE A 65 9.13 -2.90 -2.03
CA ILE A 65 9.90 -3.07 -3.27
C ILE A 65 10.09 -1.70 -3.93
N THR A 66 11.29 -1.46 -4.45
CA THR A 66 11.62 -0.20 -5.12
C THR A 66 11.35 -0.32 -6.61
N TYR A 67 10.57 0.61 -7.15
CA TYR A 67 10.31 0.69 -8.57
C TYR A 67 11.39 1.52 -9.29
N PRO A 68 11.97 1.09 -10.41
CA PRO A 68 12.94 1.93 -11.12
C PRO A 68 12.29 3.10 -11.87
N THR A 69 13.06 4.14 -12.18
CA THR A 69 12.58 5.30 -12.97
C THR A 69 12.98 5.22 -14.44
N ASP A 70 14.10 4.56 -14.75
CA ASP A 70 14.60 4.45 -16.13
C ASP A 70 14.00 3.23 -16.86
N LEU A 71 13.95 3.32 -18.19
CA LEU A 71 13.35 2.32 -19.07
C LEU A 71 13.90 0.89 -18.84
N PHE A 72 15.23 0.74 -18.82
CA PHE A 72 15.87 -0.57 -18.67
C PHE A 72 15.75 -1.13 -17.26
N GLY A 73 15.81 -0.26 -16.25
CA GLY A 73 15.49 -0.59 -14.87
C GLY A 73 14.07 -1.13 -14.74
N LYS A 74 13.07 -0.43 -15.29
CA LYS A 74 11.67 -0.87 -15.30
C LYS A 74 11.52 -2.22 -16.00
N ASN A 75 12.18 -2.42 -17.15
CA ASN A 75 12.13 -3.69 -17.85
C ASN A 75 12.67 -4.85 -17.01
N ARG A 76 13.83 -4.66 -16.38
CA ARG A 76 14.40 -5.64 -15.45
C ARG A 76 13.46 -5.92 -14.30
N PHE A 77 12.89 -4.88 -13.71
CA PHE A 77 11.92 -5.01 -12.64
C PHE A 77 10.71 -5.85 -13.05
N TYR A 78 10.08 -5.59 -14.20
CA TYR A 78 8.95 -6.38 -14.69
C TYR A 78 9.33 -7.85 -14.90
N ASN A 79 10.51 -8.13 -15.46
CA ASN A 79 11.00 -9.50 -15.67
C ASN A 79 11.23 -10.23 -14.34
N GLU A 80 11.88 -9.56 -13.37
CA GLU A 80 12.09 -10.10 -12.02
C GLU A 80 10.78 -10.29 -11.28
N PHE A 81 9.84 -9.35 -11.41
CA PHE A 81 8.52 -9.40 -10.77
C PHE A 81 7.67 -10.53 -11.34
N ASN A 82 7.64 -10.70 -12.66
CA ASN A 82 6.98 -11.84 -13.29
C ASN A 82 7.60 -13.17 -12.85
N THR A 83 8.93 -13.22 -12.76
CA THR A 83 9.65 -14.39 -12.22
C THR A 83 9.24 -14.69 -10.79
N PHE A 84 9.17 -13.67 -9.93
CA PHE A 84 8.67 -13.82 -8.56
C PHE A 84 7.25 -14.39 -8.55
N LEU A 85 6.31 -13.79 -9.29
CA LEU A 85 4.90 -14.18 -9.32
C LEU A 85 4.72 -15.64 -9.76
N LYS A 86 5.40 -16.05 -10.84
CA LYS A 86 5.35 -17.43 -11.36
C LYS A 86 5.95 -18.46 -10.40
N ASN A 87 6.82 -18.05 -9.48
CA ASN A 87 7.55 -18.95 -8.57
C ASN A 87 7.10 -18.85 -7.10
N ILE A 88 5.93 -18.24 -6.83
CA ILE A 88 5.36 -18.22 -5.48
C ILE A 88 5.03 -19.66 -5.06
N LYS A 89 5.72 -20.14 -4.02
CA LYS A 89 5.44 -21.45 -3.42
C LYS A 89 4.07 -21.46 -2.75
N ALA A 90 3.33 -22.55 -2.90
CA ALA A 90 2.03 -22.74 -2.28
C ALA A 90 2.10 -22.46 -0.77
N GLY A 91 1.13 -21.69 -0.26
CA GLY A 91 1.03 -21.39 1.16
C GLY A 91 1.94 -20.29 1.69
N LYS A 92 2.89 -19.77 0.89
CA LYS A 92 3.64 -18.57 1.27
C LYS A 92 2.77 -17.34 1.15
N LYS A 93 2.80 -16.50 2.19
CA LYS A 93 2.09 -15.23 2.23
C LYS A 93 3.07 -14.07 2.05
N TYR A 94 2.71 -13.12 1.19
CA TYR A 94 3.45 -11.90 0.94
C TYR A 94 2.51 -10.70 1.04
N SER A 95 2.90 -9.72 1.85
CA SER A 95 2.30 -8.40 1.90
C SER A 95 3.29 -7.42 1.29
N LEU A 96 2.96 -6.84 0.13
CA LEU A 96 3.82 -5.90 -0.58
C LEU A 96 3.38 -4.47 -0.34
N LEU A 97 4.34 -3.57 -0.19
CA LEU A 97 4.15 -2.13 -0.26
C LEU A 97 4.61 -1.67 -1.64
N LEU A 98 3.67 -1.22 -2.46
CA LEU A 98 3.89 -0.78 -3.83
C LEU A 98 3.98 0.74 -3.89
N GLU A 99 4.91 1.26 -4.67
CA GLU A 99 4.89 2.69 -5.02
C GLU A 99 3.67 3.00 -5.90
N ASN A 100 3.00 4.13 -5.66
CA ASN A 100 1.81 4.52 -6.42
C ASN A 100 2.07 4.53 -7.95
N ARG A 101 3.22 5.04 -8.40
CA ARG A 101 3.58 5.05 -9.84
C ARG A 101 3.58 3.66 -10.48
N PHE A 102 4.09 2.64 -9.78
CA PHE A 102 4.06 1.26 -10.29
C PHE A 102 2.62 0.76 -10.40
N TYR A 103 1.79 1.05 -9.38
CA TYR A 103 0.39 0.67 -9.41
C TYR A 103 -0.38 1.33 -10.56
N GLN A 104 -0.16 2.62 -10.82
CA GLN A 104 -0.81 3.34 -11.92
C GLN A 104 -0.38 2.78 -13.28
N GLU A 105 0.93 2.55 -13.49
CA GLU A 105 1.40 1.93 -14.73
C GLU A 105 0.79 0.54 -14.96
N MET A 106 0.58 -0.26 -13.90
CA MET A 106 -0.18 -1.51 -14.04
C MET A 106 -1.64 -1.30 -14.46
N GLN A 107 -2.27 -0.17 -14.11
CA GLN A 107 -3.62 0.15 -14.60
C GLN A 107 -3.58 0.59 -16.07
N ASP A 108 -2.56 1.36 -16.46
CA ASP A 108 -2.36 1.82 -17.84
C ASP A 108 -2.12 0.62 -18.79
N ILE A 109 -1.31 -0.35 -18.36
CA ILE A 109 -1.07 -1.59 -19.11
C ILE A 109 -2.37 -2.38 -19.37
N LYS A 110 -3.34 -2.36 -18.45
CA LYS A 110 -4.64 -3.04 -18.64
C LYS A 110 -5.47 -2.44 -19.76
N VAL A 111 -5.27 -1.16 -20.05
CA VAL A 111 -5.94 -0.42 -21.13
C VAL A 111 -5.02 -0.20 -22.32
N ASP A 112 -4.02 -1.08 -22.46
CA ASP A 112 -3.09 -1.18 -23.60
C ASP A 112 -2.17 0.03 -23.78
N GLN A 113 -1.94 0.78 -22.70
CA GLN A 113 -1.01 1.90 -22.69
C GLN A 113 0.38 1.48 -22.22
N LEU A 114 1.41 1.93 -22.95
CA LEU A 114 2.80 1.79 -22.54
C LEU A 114 3.19 2.86 -21.51
N SER A 115 4.27 2.59 -20.77
CA SER A 115 4.84 3.58 -19.86
C SER A 115 5.34 4.83 -20.61
N GLU A 116 5.43 5.97 -19.92
CA GLU A 116 5.89 7.23 -20.52
C GLU A 116 7.26 7.09 -21.21
N GLU A 117 8.16 6.31 -20.64
CA GLU A 117 9.50 6.07 -21.17
C GLU A 117 9.50 5.14 -22.39
N GLU A 118 8.45 4.34 -22.58
CA GLU A 118 8.25 3.45 -23.73
C GLU A 118 7.52 4.15 -24.90
N LYS A 119 6.77 5.25 -24.65
CA LYS A 119 6.02 5.98 -25.70
C LYS A 119 6.88 6.46 -26.86
N ILE A 120 8.14 6.79 -26.61
CA ILE A 120 9.10 7.18 -27.64
C ILE A 120 9.32 6.09 -28.70
N LEU A 121 9.09 4.82 -28.35
CA LEU A 121 9.21 3.68 -29.26
C LEU A 121 8.01 3.57 -30.21
N GLU A 122 6.85 4.11 -29.83
CA GLU A 122 5.63 4.10 -30.65
C GLU A 122 5.66 5.19 -31.73
N LEU A 123 6.38 6.29 -31.49
CA LEU A 123 6.47 7.38 -32.45
C LEU A 123 7.16 6.91 -33.75
N PRO A 124 6.61 7.23 -34.93
CA PRO A 124 7.30 7.02 -36.20
C PRO A 124 8.69 7.68 -36.19
N ALA A 125 9.71 7.00 -36.70
CA ALA A 125 11.09 7.49 -36.63
C ALA A 125 11.25 8.86 -37.32
N SER A 126 10.50 9.09 -38.39
CA SER A 126 10.45 10.35 -39.13
C SER A 126 9.78 11.50 -38.37
N SER A 127 9.02 11.20 -37.31
CA SER A 127 8.34 12.21 -36.49
C SER A 127 9.11 12.63 -35.24
N LEU A 128 10.27 12.00 -34.98
CA LEU A 128 11.07 12.32 -33.81
C LEU A 128 11.69 13.72 -33.94
N ASP A 129 11.41 14.56 -32.95
CA ASP A 129 12.09 15.84 -32.79
C ASP A 129 13.52 15.67 -32.23
N ASP A 130 14.28 16.76 -32.17
CA ASP A 130 15.67 16.72 -31.70
C ASP A 130 15.80 16.23 -30.25
N TYR A 131 14.78 16.47 -29.42
CA TYR A 131 14.76 16.03 -28.04
C TYR A 131 14.61 14.51 -27.94
N TYR A 132 13.66 13.92 -28.67
CA TYR A 132 13.48 12.47 -28.71
C TYR A 132 14.64 11.76 -29.43
N LYS A 133 15.20 12.36 -30.47
CA LYS A 133 16.40 11.84 -31.15
C LYS A 133 17.56 11.67 -30.17
N GLN A 134 17.80 12.67 -29.31
CA GLN A 134 18.85 12.59 -28.29
C GLN A 134 18.58 11.48 -27.27
N GLN A 135 17.34 11.31 -26.83
CA GLN A 135 16.96 10.25 -25.90
C GLN A 135 17.19 8.85 -26.51
N ILE A 136 16.72 8.61 -27.73
CA ILE A 136 16.93 7.33 -28.43
C ILE A 136 18.42 7.04 -28.61
N VAL A 137 19.23 8.03 -28.99
CA VAL A 137 20.69 7.86 -29.09
C VAL A 137 21.31 7.46 -27.75
N ALA A 138 20.90 8.09 -26.66
CA ALA A 138 21.38 7.76 -25.32
C ALA A 138 21.01 6.32 -24.91
N MET A 139 19.79 5.88 -25.21
CA MET A 139 19.30 4.53 -24.90
C MET A 139 19.92 3.44 -25.80
N SER A 140 20.35 3.80 -27.01
CA SER A 140 20.86 2.88 -28.04
C SER A 140 22.38 2.93 -28.22
N GLY A 141 23.13 3.36 -27.20
CA GLY A 141 24.59 3.47 -27.27
C GLY A 141 25.32 2.17 -27.66
N GLY A 142 24.72 1.01 -27.39
CA GLY A 142 25.25 -0.31 -27.76
C GLY A 142 24.99 -0.77 -29.20
N ALA A 143 24.16 -0.06 -29.97
CA ALA A 143 23.69 -0.51 -31.29
C ALA A 143 24.79 -0.57 -32.38
N ASN A 144 25.94 0.08 -32.16
CA ASN A 144 27.09 0.10 -33.09
C ASN A 144 26.72 0.44 -34.55
N LEU A 145 25.79 1.38 -34.75
CA LEU A 145 25.32 1.80 -36.07
C LEU A 145 26.42 2.54 -36.84
N LYS A 146 26.69 2.10 -38.07
CA LYS A 146 27.61 2.75 -39.02
C LYS A 146 26.93 3.19 -40.31
N GLU A 147 25.79 2.59 -40.62
CA GLU A 147 24.98 2.90 -41.80
C GLU A 147 23.84 3.84 -41.41
N TYR A 148 23.28 4.54 -42.41
CA TYR A 148 22.09 5.39 -42.28
C TYR A 148 22.18 6.60 -41.35
N ILE A 149 23.38 6.95 -40.88
CA ILE A 149 23.60 8.06 -39.93
C ILE A 149 22.99 9.37 -40.46
N GLY A 150 22.22 10.05 -39.60
CA GLY A 150 21.51 11.29 -39.88
C GLY A 150 20.18 11.13 -40.62
N THR A 151 19.73 9.90 -40.88
CA THR A 151 18.47 9.61 -41.59
C THR A 151 17.41 9.05 -40.63
N ASP A 152 16.15 9.10 -41.05
CA ASP A 152 15.05 8.47 -40.30
C ASP A 152 15.28 6.96 -40.07
N GLN A 153 15.97 6.29 -41.00
CA GLN A 153 16.32 4.88 -40.87
C GLN A 153 17.31 4.62 -39.72
N GLU A 154 18.23 5.53 -39.41
CA GLU A 154 19.08 5.40 -38.22
C GLU A 154 18.20 5.31 -36.97
N TYR A 155 17.26 6.25 -36.83
CA TYR A 155 16.44 6.33 -35.63
C TYR A 155 15.46 5.16 -35.52
N LEU A 156 14.94 4.66 -36.64
CA LEU A 156 14.18 3.42 -36.67
C LEU A 156 15.03 2.24 -36.18
N ASN A 157 16.25 2.07 -36.71
CA ASN A 157 17.16 1.00 -36.29
C ASN A 157 17.50 1.12 -34.79
N ARG A 158 17.63 2.34 -34.25
CA ARG A 158 17.84 2.57 -32.81
C ARG A 158 16.63 2.20 -31.97
N GLN A 159 15.41 2.56 -32.39
CA GLN A 159 14.18 2.14 -31.72
C GLN A 159 14.04 0.61 -31.70
N ILE A 160 14.31 -0.04 -32.84
CA ILE A 160 14.34 -1.51 -32.96
C ILE A 160 15.38 -2.11 -32.02
N PHE A 161 16.59 -1.56 -31.96
CA PHE A 161 17.62 -2.03 -31.03
C PHE A 161 17.15 -1.97 -29.57
N VAL A 162 16.54 -0.86 -29.15
CA VAL A 162 15.99 -0.72 -27.79
C VAL A 162 14.91 -1.77 -27.55
N LEU A 163 14.00 -2.00 -28.51
CA LEU A 163 12.98 -3.05 -28.39
C LEU A 163 13.60 -4.45 -28.27
N TYR A 164 14.66 -4.75 -29.01
CA TYR A 164 15.38 -6.03 -28.89
C TYR A 164 15.96 -6.21 -27.49
N GLU A 165 16.60 -5.18 -26.93
CA GLU A 165 17.12 -5.20 -25.55
C GLU A 165 15.99 -5.40 -24.53
N LEU A 166 14.84 -4.74 -24.72
CA LEU A 166 13.68 -4.89 -23.84
C LEU A 166 13.09 -6.31 -23.89
N LEU A 167 13.07 -6.91 -25.07
CA LEU A 167 12.57 -8.26 -25.34
C LEU A 167 13.61 -9.37 -25.11
N ASN A 168 14.84 -9.02 -24.71
CA ASN A 168 15.99 -9.93 -24.60
C ASN A 168 16.29 -10.72 -25.89
N LYS A 169 16.13 -10.09 -27.07
CA LYS A 169 16.49 -10.66 -28.38
C LYS A 169 17.95 -10.34 -28.71
N LEU A 170 18.72 -11.32 -29.16
CA LEU A 170 20.18 -11.21 -29.34
C LEU A 170 20.64 -11.06 -30.80
N ASP A 171 19.71 -11.13 -31.75
CA ASP A 171 19.95 -11.23 -33.19
C ASP A 171 19.75 -9.90 -33.93
N PHE A 172 19.86 -8.77 -33.22
CA PHE A 172 19.81 -7.45 -33.85
C PHE A 172 20.95 -7.28 -34.87
N ASN A 173 20.61 -6.80 -36.07
CA ASN A 173 21.60 -6.47 -37.09
C ASN A 173 21.56 -4.96 -37.42
N PRO A 174 22.61 -4.20 -37.09
CA PRO A 174 22.64 -2.75 -37.35
C PRO A 174 22.60 -2.36 -38.83
N SER A 175 22.93 -3.28 -39.73
CA SER A 175 22.99 -3.04 -41.19
C SER A 175 21.67 -3.36 -41.91
N ASN A 176 20.68 -3.92 -41.18
CA ASN A 176 19.38 -4.22 -41.76
C ASN A 176 18.57 -2.93 -42.01
N VAL A 177 17.73 -2.99 -43.04
CA VAL A 177 16.67 -1.99 -43.28
C VAL A 177 15.41 -2.52 -42.63
N TYR A 178 15.16 -2.11 -41.39
CA TYR A 178 13.91 -2.41 -40.68
C TYR A 178 12.78 -1.49 -41.15
N SER A 179 11.55 -1.96 -41.04
CA SER A 179 10.33 -1.20 -41.33
C SER A 179 9.59 -0.79 -40.05
N GLU A 180 8.72 0.22 -40.17
CA GLU A 180 7.80 0.60 -39.09
C GLU A 180 6.87 -0.56 -38.70
N LEU A 181 6.55 -1.46 -39.64
CA LEU A 181 5.78 -2.66 -39.37
C LEU A 181 6.56 -3.66 -38.49
N ASP A 182 7.87 -3.83 -38.73
CA ASP A 182 8.72 -4.66 -37.86
C ASP A 182 8.73 -4.11 -36.43
N LYS A 183 8.75 -2.78 -36.30
CA LYS A 183 8.69 -2.09 -35.01
C LYS A 183 7.36 -2.35 -34.31
N GLU A 184 6.25 -2.24 -35.02
CA GLU A 184 4.91 -2.47 -34.49
C GLU A 184 4.76 -3.89 -33.93
N PHE A 185 5.26 -4.92 -34.63
CA PHE A 185 5.23 -6.29 -34.10
C PHE A 185 6.01 -6.45 -32.78
N LEU A 186 7.17 -5.80 -32.65
CA LEU A 186 7.96 -5.84 -31.42
C LEU A 186 7.27 -5.08 -30.28
N ILE A 187 6.60 -3.98 -30.58
CA ILE A 187 5.80 -3.22 -29.61
C ILE A 187 4.62 -4.07 -29.11
N GLU A 188 3.91 -4.76 -30.00
CA GLU A 188 2.84 -5.69 -29.61
C GLU A 188 3.37 -6.83 -28.73
N GLU A 189 4.52 -7.41 -29.08
CA GLU A 189 5.18 -8.42 -28.25
C GLU A 189 5.50 -7.89 -26.85
N LEU A 190 6.05 -6.68 -26.75
CA LEU A 190 6.35 -6.02 -25.47
C LEU A 190 5.07 -5.79 -24.65
N ARG A 191 4.01 -5.26 -25.27
CA ARG A 191 2.70 -5.05 -24.63
C ARG A 191 2.15 -6.36 -24.06
N ASN A 192 2.24 -7.45 -24.82
CA ASN A 192 1.78 -8.76 -24.37
C ASN A 192 2.58 -9.27 -23.17
N LEU A 193 3.90 -9.08 -23.15
CA LEU A 193 4.72 -9.41 -21.97
C LEU A 193 4.31 -8.61 -20.74
N ARG A 194 4.07 -7.29 -20.89
CA ARG A 194 3.61 -6.44 -19.78
C ARG A 194 2.23 -6.87 -19.25
N LYS A 195 1.28 -7.16 -20.14
CA LYS A 195 -0.04 -7.69 -19.80
C LYS A 195 0.06 -9.00 -19.03
N GLU A 196 0.93 -9.91 -19.46
CA GLU A 196 1.15 -11.19 -18.76
C GLU A 196 1.58 -10.95 -17.30
N VAL A 197 2.46 -9.97 -17.04
CA VAL A 197 2.86 -9.64 -15.67
C VAL A 197 1.67 -9.16 -14.84
N VAL A 198 0.85 -8.26 -15.40
CA VAL A 198 -0.34 -7.73 -14.70
C VAL A 198 -1.35 -8.85 -14.43
N GLU A 199 -1.62 -9.70 -15.41
CA GLU A 199 -2.51 -10.85 -15.22
C GLU A 199 -1.99 -11.82 -14.15
N ASN A 200 -0.68 -12.11 -14.16
CA ASN A 200 -0.06 -12.96 -13.15
C ASN A 200 -0.14 -12.32 -11.76
N PHE A 201 -0.05 -11.00 -11.67
CA PHE A 201 -0.20 -10.27 -10.41
C PHE A 201 -1.64 -10.37 -9.89
N GLU A 202 -2.65 -10.16 -10.74
CA GLU A 202 -4.07 -10.26 -10.35
C GLU A 202 -4.50 -11.66 -9.95
N LYS A 203 -3.95 -12.69 -10.62
CA LYS A 203 -4.19 -14.10 -10.28
C LYS A 203 -3.39 -14.54 -9.04
N SER A 204 -2.41 -13.76 -8.60
CA SER A 204 -1.58 -14.10 -7.46
C SER A 204 -2.33 -13.87 -6.14
N ASN A 205 -1.98 -14.65 -5.12
CA ASN A 205 -2.47 -14.46 -3.75
C ASN A 205 -1.63 -13.43 -2.98
N VAL A 206 -1.00 -12.46 -3.66
CA VAL A 206 -0.17 -11.46 -2.99
C VAL A 206 -1.08 -10.36 -2.43
N GLU A 207 -0.97 -10.10 -1.14
CA GLU A 207 -1.58 -8.91 -0.55
C GLU A 207 -0.72 -7.70 -0.91
N PHE A 208 -1.34 -6.58 -1.25
CA PHE A 208 -0.62 -5.35 -1.51
C PHE A 208 -1.28 -4.12 -0.89
N PHE A 209 -0.44 -3.14 -0.58
CA PHE A 209 -0.81 -1.81 -0.13
C PHE A 209 -0.13 -0.79 -1.03
N ILE A 210 -0.85 0.26 -1.40
CA ILE A 210 -0.32 1.35 -2.22
C ILE A 210 0.24 2.42 -1.30
N LYS A 211 1.52 2.77 -1.48
CA LYS A 211 2.18 3.85 -0.75
C LYS A 211 1.68 5.19 -1.25
N GLU A 212 1.11 5.98 -0.35
CA GLU A 212 0.60 7.31 -0.66
C GLU A 212 0.91 8.29 0.46
N SER A 213 1.18 9.55 0.12
CA SER A 213 1.38 10.60 1.11
C SER A 213 0.06 11.21 1.55
N TYR A 214 -0.05 11.61 2.81
CA TYR A 214 -1.22 12.33 3.36
C TYR A 214 -1.69 13.51 2.48
N GLU A 215 -0.76 14.25 1.88
CA GLU A 215 -1.08 15.40 1.02
C GLU A 215 -1.72 15.00 -0.32
N ASN A 216 -1.39 13.81 -0.83
CA ASN A 216 -1.85 13.33 -2.13
C ASN A 216 -3.06 12.41 -2.01
N SER A 217 -3.29 11.82 -0.84
CA SER A 217 -4.43 10.94 -0.56
C SER A 217 -5.78 11.65 -0.51
N GLY A 218 -5.81 12.97 -0.76
CA GLY A 218 -7.01 13.80 -0.69
C GLY A 218 -7.49 14.08 0.74
N LEU A 219 -6.84 13.52 1.76
CA LEU A 219 -7.20 13.71 3.17
C LEU A 219 -6.93 15.14 3.67
N ASN A 220 -6.03 15.86 3.00
CA ASN A 220 -5.71 17.26 3.27
C ASN A 220 -6.81 18.25 2.82
N LYS A 221 -7.60 17.92 1.79
CA LYS A 221 -8.67 18.78 1.27
C LYS A 221 -9.82 19.00 2.25
N PHE A 222 -9.90 18.19 3.29
CA PHE A 222 -10.96 18.25 4.31
C PHE A 222 -10.56 19.04 5.56
N LYS A 223 -9.38 19.69 5.54
CA LYS A 223 -9.01 20.70 6.55
C LYS A 223 -9.93 21.93 6.54
N ASP A 224 -10.74 22.17 5.50
CA ASP A 224 -11.70 23.28 5.49
C ASP A 224 -13.13 22.85 5.85
N ASP A 225 -13.64 21.72 5.34
CA ASP A 225 -15.05 21.34 5.56
C ASP A 225 -15.33 20.55 6.85
N SER A 226 -14.30 20.20 7.63
CA SER A 226 -14.47 19.49 8.92
C SER A 226 -13.82 20.20 10.12
N VAL A 227 -13.38 21.44 9.95
CA VAL A 227 -12.88 22.28 11.05
C VAL A 227 -14.01 23.12 11.62
N TYR A 228 -15.01 22.44 12.20
CA TYR A 228 -15.67 23.03 13.36
C TYR A 228 -14.67 22.95 14.54
N LYS A 229 -13.74 23.91 14.58
CA LYS A 229 -13.09 24.29 15.83
C LYS A 229 -14.19 24.89 16.70
N PHE A 230 -14.81 24.08 17.54
CA PHE A 230 -15.64 24.62 18.61
C PHE A 230 -14.72 25.21 19.67
N ASP A 231 -14.74 26.54 19.75
CA ASP A 231 -14.05 27.32 20.76
C ASP A 231 -14.37 26.80 22.16
N LYS A 232 -13.34 26.83 23.00
CA LYS A 232 -13.39 26.54 24.43
C LYS A 232 -14.50 27.36 25.08
N ASP A 233 -15.52 26.69 25.60
CA ASP A 233 -16.25 27.05 26.85
C ASP A 233 -17.66 26.44 26.94
N ILE A 234 -17.92 25.24 26.40
CA ILE A 234 -19.13 24.48 26.74
C ILE A 234 -18.78 23.01 26.95
N VAL A 235 -19.12 22.52 28.14
CA VAL A 235 -18.95 21.13 28.56
C VAL A 235 -20.07 20.25 27.95
N LEU A 236 -19.62 19.09 27.43
CA LEU A 236 -20.34 17.87 27.03
C LEU A 236 -20.90 17.79 25.61
N SER A 237 -20.12 17.13 24.75
CA SER A 237 -20.66 15.99 24.05
C SER A 237 -19.87 14.73 24.43
N ASP A 238 -20.51 13.83 25.17
CA ASP A 238 -20.07 12.44 25.35
C ASP A 238 -20.47 11.58 24.13
N LYS A 239 -21.01 12.20 23.07
CA LYS A 239 -21.46 11.50 21.88
C LYS A 239 -20.35 11.51 20.84
N ILE A 240 -19.95 10.29 20.52
CA ILE A 240 -18.95 9.94 19.53
C ILE A 240 -19.31 10.52 18.13
N GLU A 241 -20.58 10.89 17.89
CA GLU A 241 -21.10 11.49 16.65
C GLU A 241 -20.47 12.84 16.25
N ASP A 242 -19.88 13.60 17.18
CA ASP A 242 -19.34 14.95 16.93
C ASP A 242 -17.84 14.99 16.55
N GLN A 243 -17.21 13.82 16.37
CA GLN A 243 -15.80 13.71 16.00
C GLN A 243 -15.59 13.86 14.49
N ALA A 244 -14.53 14.57 14.07
CA ALA A 244 -14.18 14.71 12.66
C ALA A 244 -13.94 13.34 12.01
N VAL A 245 -14.55 13.13 10.84
CA VAL A 245 -14.57 11.86 10.11
C VAL A 245 -13.65 11.95 8.90
N LEU A 246 -12.62 11.10 8.82
CA LEU A 246 -11.86 10.96 7.58
C LEU A 246 -12.68 10.20 6.52
N PRO A 247 -12.59 10.61 5.24
CA PRO A 247 -13.35 10.00 4.14
C PRO A 247 -12.93 8.55 3.87
N GLU A 248 -13.81 7.79 3.20
CA GLU A 248 -13.53 6.41 2.82
C GLU A 248 -12.43 6.36 1.73
N LEU A 249 -11.40 5.54 1.94
CA LEU A 249 -10.39 5.25 0.93
C LEU A 249 -10.79 4.00 0.13
N GLN A 250 -10.82 4.10 -1.20
CA GLN A 250 -11.30 3.01 -2.07
C GLN A 250 -10.33 1.82 -2.20
N ARG A 251 -9.12 1.90 -1.63
CA ARG A 251 -8.03 0.94 -1.83
C ARG A 251 -7.30 0.65 -0.51
N ASN A 252 -6.55 -0.47 -0.47
CA ASN A 252 -5.61 -0.76 0.61
C ASN A 252 -4.43 0.21 0.53
N ILE A 253 -4.38 1.20 1.40
CA ILE A 253 -3.39 2.28 1.35
C ILE A 253 -2.48 2.22 2.57
N TYR A 254 -1.21 2.46 2.32
CA TYR A 254 -0.18 2.72 3.31
C TYR A 254 0.15 4.20 3.26
N LEU A 255 -0.13 4.92 4.34
CA LEU A 255 0.01 6.37 4.37
C LEU A 255 1.31 6.82 5.02
N THR A 256 1.97 7.77 4.37
CA THR A 256 3.20 8.43 4.86
C THR A 256 2.98 9.92 5.07
N GLY A 257 3.82 10.53 5.92
CA GLY A 257 3.81 11.99 6.13
C GLY A 257 2.56 12.51 6.82
N PHE A 258 1.96 11.70 7.71
CA PHE A 258 0.86 12.16 8.54
C PHE A 258 1.36 13.20 9.55
N PRO A 259 0.62 14.31 9.77
CA PRO A 259 0.95 15.26 10.83
C PRO A 259 0.89 14.60 12.21
N ASP A 260 1.90 14.83 13.05
CA ASP A 260 2.00 14.25 14.40
C ASP A 260 0.76 14.53 15.26
N GLU A 261 0.18 15.72 15.16
CA GLU A 261 -1.06 16.09 15.87
C GLU A 261 -2.25 15.16 15.50
N ILE A 262 -2.34 14.74 14.23
CA ILE A 262 -3.40 13.83 13.77
C ILE A 262 -3.12 12.41 14.26
N ILE A 263 -1.85 11.99 14.28
CA ILE A 263 -1.42 10.69 14.80
C ILE A 263 -1.79 10.57 16.29
N GLU A 264 -1.49 11.60 17.08
CA GLU A 264 -1.82 11.63 18.51
C GLU A 264 -3.34 11.54 18.74
N LYS A 265 -4.13 12.29 17.95
CA LYS A 265 -5.59 12.24 18.02
C LYS A 265 -6.15 10.86 17.63
N LEU A 266 -5.59 10.21 16.60
CA LEU A 266 -5.96 8.83 16.22
C LEU A 266 -5.59 7.84 17.33
N ALA A 267 -4.41 7.96 17.94
CA ALA A 267 -3.97 7.11 19.04
C ALA A 267 -4.83 7.27 20.30
N LYS A 268 -5.42 8.46 20.51
CA LYS A 268 -6.36 8.75 21.59
C LYS A 268 -7.82 8.47 21.24
N ASN A 269 -8.11 7.93 20.06
CA ASN A 269 -9.47 7.68 19.54
C ASN A 269 -10.34 8.96 19.53
N GLN A 270 -9.76 10.10 19.16
CA GLN A 270 -10.43 11.41 19.10
C GLN A 270 -10.91 11.79 17.68
N LEU A 271 -10.52 11.01 16.67
CA LEU A 271 -10.91 11.19 15.27
C LEU A 271 -11.60 9.91 14.79
N LYS A 272 -12.60 10.01 13.92
CA LYS A 272 -13.25 8.83 13.33
C LYS A 272 -12.76 8.52 11.93
N LEU A 273 -12.85 7.25 11.58
CA LEU A 273 -12.63 6.74 10.23
C LEU A 273 -13.90 6.09 9.71
N LYS A 274 -14.18 6.20 8.41
CA LYS A 274 -15.20 5.39 7.71
C LYS A 274 -14.50 4.38 6.79
N LYS A 275 -14.09 3.22 7.32
CA LYS A 275 -13.59 1.96 6.66
C LYS A 275 -12.07 1.70 6.60
N THR A 276 -11.80 0.39 6.40
CA THR A 276 -10.55 -0.38 6.12
C THR A 276 -9.42 -0.22 7.15
N PRO A 277 -8.56 -1.25 7.34
CA PRO A 277 -7.39 -1.10 8.20
C PRO A 277 -6.47 -0.04 7.60
N LEU A 278 -6.28 1.04 8.34
CA LEU A 278 -5.41 2.13 7.97
C LEU A 278 -3.97 1.81 8.42
N LEU A 279 -3.07 1.60 7.46
CA LEU A 279 -1.64 1.45 7.74
C LEU A 279 -0.99 2.83 7.70
N LEU A 280 -0.40 3.25 8.83
CA LEU A 280 0.13 4.60 9.00
C LEU A 280 1.60 4.54 9.41
N GLU A 281 2.47 5.09 8.56
CA GLU A 281 3.88 5.33 8.89
C GLU A 281 4.00 6.54 9.82
N ASN A 282 4.67 6.34 10.94
CA ASN A 282 4.96 7.41 11.89
C ASN A 282 6.16 7.06 12.77
N ASN A 283 6.67 8.06 13.49
CA ASN A 283 7.83 7.91 14.36
C ASN A 283 7.46 7.71 15.85
N GLU A 284 6.20 7.90 16.23
CA GLU A 284 5.80 7.92 17.64
C GLU A 284 5.31 6.56 18.13
N TYR A 285 4.35 5.95 17.45
CA TYR A 285 3.66 4.72 17.83
C TYR A 285 3.97 3.53 16.91
N ARG A 286 3.90 2.34 17.49
CA ARG A 286 3.80 1.04 16.79
C ARG A 286 2.69 0.19 17.36
N GLY A 287 2.11 -0.67 16.53
CA GLY A 287 1.07 -1.61 16.94
C GLY A 287 -0.26 -1.29 16.29
N TYR A 288 -1.36 -1.40 17.02
CA TYR A 288 -2.69 -1.15 16.48
C TYR A 288 -3.67 -0.67 17.55
N THR A 289 -4.68 0.08 17.11
CA THR A 289 -5.85 0.43 17.93
C THR A 289 -7.13 0.19 17.14
N TYR A 290 -8.22 -0.12 17.83
CA TYR A 290 -9.56 -0.06 17.26
C TYR A 290 -10.17 1.32 17.50
N ASN A 291 -10.77 1.84 16.44
CA ASN A 291 -11.48 3.10 16.42
C ASN A 291 -12.86 2.84 15.82
N GLU A 292 -13.84 2.63 16.71
CA GLU A 292 -15.14 2.04 16.39
C GLU A 292 -15.01 0.67 15.69
N ASP A 293 -15.36 0.61 14.40
CA ASP A 293 -15.30 -0.58 13.55
C ASP A 293 -14.00 -0.67 12.73
N ASN A 294 -13.11 0.33 12.85
CA ASN A 294 -11.88 0.41 12.05
C ASN A 294 -10.64 0.08 12.87
N VAL A 295 -9.61 -0.37 12.16
CA VAL A 295 -8.29 -0.61 12.72
C VAL A 295 -7.35 0.46 12.22
N VAL A 296 -6.61 1.08 13.13
CA VAL A 296 -5.43 1.89 12.78
C VAL A 296 -4.20 1.11 13.19
N VAL A 297 -3.33 0.84 12.22
CA VAL A 297 -2.06 0.13 12.39
C VAL A 297 -0.93 1.15 12.31
N PHE A 298 -0.22 1.33 13.41
CA PHE A 298 0.92 2.24 13.51
C PHE A 298 2.21 1.49 13.18
N ILE A 299 3.01 2.05 12.27
CA ILE A 299 4.23 1.42 11.73
C ILE A 299 5.40 2.38 11.87
N GLY A 300 6.49 1.95 12.52
CA GLY A 300 7.76 2.68 12.61
C GLY A 300 8.13 3.17 14.02
N GLY A 301 7.15 3.63 14.80
CA GLY A 301 7.43 4.33 16.06
C GLY A 301 7.90 3.45 17.22
N GLU A 302 8.39 4.11 18.28
CA GLU A 302 8.98 3.43 19.44
C GLU A 302 7.94 3.03 20.49
N ASN A 303 6.87 3.83 20.64
CA ASN A 303 5.86 3.66 21.69
C ASN A 303 4.85 2.57 21.31
N PRO A 304 4.75 1.48 22.07
CA PRO A 304 3.77 0.44 21.79
C PRO A 304 2.35 0.93 22.10
N LYS A 305 1.45 0.79 21.12
CA LYS A 305 0.01 1.01 21.24
C LYS A 305 -0.70 -0.27 20.82
N TYR A 306 -1.31 -0.95 21.79
CA TYR A 306 -2.09 -2.17 21.55
C TYR A 306 -3.46 -2.02 22.20
N TYR A 307 -4.51 -2.22 21.41
CA TYR A 307 -5.87 -2.26 21.96
C TYR A 307 -6.05 -3.42 22.94
N TYR A 308 -5.65 -4.63 22.51
CA TYR A 308 -5.57 -5.80 23.39
C TYR A 308 -4.12 -5.99 23.86
N LYS A 309 -3.86 -5.74 25.14
CA LYS A 309 -2.50 -5.71 25.70
C LYS A 309 -1.71 -7.02 25.54
N ASP A 310 -2.41 -8.15 25.54
CA ASP A 310 -1.80 -9.47 25.43
C ASP A 310 -1.51 -9.90 23.98
N TYR A 311 -1.94 -9.09 22.99
CA TYR A 311 -1.77 -9.33 21.57
C TYR A 311 -0.86 -8.26 20.98
N LYS A 312 0.46 -8.49 21.05
CA LYS A 312 1.48 -7.55 20.57
C LYS A 312 1.74 -7.75 19.09
N ILE A 313 0.81 -7.31 18.26
CA ILE A 313 0.88 -7.41 16.79
C ILE A 313 1.55 -6.15 16.25
N ASN A 314 2.67 -6.32 15.56
CA ASN A 314 3.38 -5.23 14.89
C ASN A 314 3.53 -5.57 13.40
N VAL A 315 3.24 -4.59 12.54
CA VAL A 315 3.63 -4.64 11.13
C VAL A 315 5.01 -4.00 11.00
N VAL A 316 5.95 -4.73 10.42
CA VAL A 316 7.35 -4.32 10.27
C VAL A 316 7.67 -4.18 8.79
N LYS A 317 7.96 -2.95 8.38
CA LYS A 317 8.38 -2.63 7.01
C LYS A 317 9.79 -3.16 6.75
N LYS A 318 10.00 -3.79 5.59
CA LYS A 318 11.31 -4.30 5.15
C LYS A 318 11.54 -3.99 3.69
N HIS A 319 12.58 -3.21 3.40
CA HIS A 319 13.07 -3.03 2.05
C HIS A 319 13.69 -4.34 1.53
N ILE A 320 13.35 -4.74 0.31
CA ILE A 320 13.86 -5.98 -0.29
C ILE A 320 13.86 -5.88 -1.82
N ALA A 321 14.84 -6.52 -2.46
CA ALA A 321 14.83 -6.74 -3.89
C ALA A 321 13.76 -7.77 -4.29
N VAL A 322 13.20 -7.64 -5.49
CA VAL A 322 12.07 -8.47 -5.95
C VAL A 322 12.39 -9.96 -5.91
N LEU A 323 13.53 -10.38 -6.47
CA LEU A 323 13.90 -11.80 -6.48
C LEU A 323 14.22 -12.38 -5.10
N ASP A 324 14.62 -11.53 -4.14
CA ASP A 324 14.88 -11.97 -2.76
C ASP A 324 13.59 -12.26 -1.99
N LEU A 325 12.42 -11.84 -2.49
CA LEU A 325 11.11 -12.24 -1.95
C LEU A 325 10.98 -13.77 -1.91
N LEU A 326 11.51 -14.49 -2.91
CA LEU A 326 11.43 -15.96 -2.99
C LEU A 326 12.18 -16.65 -1.84
N LYS A 327 13.21 -16.00 -1.29
CA LYS A 327 14.06 -16.51 -0.20
C LYS A 327 13.47 -16.22 1.18
N THR A 328 12.52 -15.30 1.28
CA THR A 328 11.81 -14.98 2.52
C THR A 328 10.43 -15.65 2.56
N SER A 329 9.76 -15.50 3.70
CA SER A 329 8.34 -15.79 3.87
C SER A 329 7.79 -14.95 5.01
N SER A 330 6.50 -14.66 4.94
CA SER A 330 5.68 -14.34 6.09
C SER A 330 4.75 -15.52 6.38
N ASN A 331 4.47 -15.75 7.66
CA ASN A 331 3.44 -16.72 8.08
C ASN A 331 2.04 -16.10 8.00
N TYR A 332 1.95 -14.78 7.85
CA TYR A 332 0.73 -14.00 7.93
C TYR A 332 0.69 -12.89 6.87
N TYR A 333 -0.50 -12.59 6.35
CA TYR A 333 -0.82 -11.31 5.74
C TYR A 333 -1.06 -10.26 6.83
N VAL A 334 -1.10 -8.98 6.45
CA VAL A 334 -1.53 -7.91 7.36
C VAL A 334 -3.03 -8.02 7.63
N SER A 335 -3.84 -8.26 6.59
CA SER A 335 -5.30 -8.45 6.70
C SER A 335 -5.72 -9.72 7.46
N ASP A 336 -4.81 -10.66 7.72
CA ASP A 336 -5.14 -11.82 8.57
C ASP A 336 -5.57 -11.35 9.99
N PHE A 337 -5.08 -10.20 10.45
CA PHE A 337 -5.34 -9.68 11.79
C PHE A 337 -6.38 -8.56 11.85
N PHE A 338 -6.73 -7.92 10.72
CA PHE A 338 -7.44 -6.64 10.72
C PHE A 338 -8.56 -6.55 9.68
#